data_AF-A0A9W6B389-F1
#
_entry.id   AF-A0A9W6B389-F1
#
_cell.length_a   1.000
_cell.length_b   1.000
_cell.length_c   1.000
_cell.angle_alpha   90.00
_cell.angle_beta   90.00
_cell.angle_gamma   90.00
#
_symmetry.space_group_name_H-M   'P 1'
#
loop_
_entity.id
_entity.type
_entity.pdbx_description
1 polymer ?
#
loop_
_entity_poly.entity_id
_entity_poly.type
_entity_poly.pdbx_seq_one_letter_code
_entity_poly.pdbx_strand_id
1 'polypeptide(L)'
;MKKTYSKADLKEKAAKVLEQYPNDKEVFATVDGNIFRNKNHAGLHAGAKGTVYTFERETPTKEDTNADETKTKVSAVDAIGLIENAATIEELEALGFEADDRKTVAAAYAKKKEEFTTNTNE
;
A
#
# COMPACT_ATOMS: atom_id res chain seq x y z
N MET A 1 -19.81 -29.37 -21.89
CA MET A 1 -18.81 -29.37 -20.81
C MET A 1 -18.67 -27.94 -20.31
N LYS A 2 -18.90 -27.68 -19.02
CA LYS A 2 -18.59 -26.36 -18.45
C LYS A 2 -17.07 -26.16 -18.52
N LYS A 3 -16.61 -24.99 -18.97
CA LYS A 3 -15.17 -24.67 -19.00
C LYS A 3 -14.73 -24.46 -17.56
N THR A 4 -14.02 -25.44 -17.04
CA THR A 4 -13.35 -25.36 -15.74
C THR A 4 -11.97 -24.76 -15.95
N TYR A 5 -11.66 -23.67 -15.26
CA TYR A 5 -10.35 -23.06 -15.27
C TYR A 5 -9.47 -23.63 -14.16
N SER A 6 -8.17 -23.75 -14.42
CA SER A 6 -7.22 -24.16 -13.39
C SER A 6 -6.99 -23.00 -12.42
N LYS A 7 -6.55 -23.31 -11.19
CA LYS A 7 -6.24 -22.30 -10.18
C LYS A 7 -5.21 -21.25 -10.68
N ALA A 8 -4.27 -21.65 -11.53
CA ALA A 8 -3.30 -20.76 -12.15
C ALA A 8 -3.97 -19.73 -13.09
N ASP A 9 -4.85 -20.18 -13.99
CA ASP A 9 -5.61 -19.30 -14.89
C ASP A 9 -6.49 -18.31 -14.11
N LEU A 10 -7.07 -18.77 -13.00
CA LEU A 10 -7.88 -17.93 -12.11
C LEU A 10 -7.01 -16.90 -11.37
N LYS A 11 -5.77 -17.24 -11.00
CA LYS A 11 -4.83 -16.30 -10.38
C LYS A 11 -4.47 -15.16 -11.32
N GLU A 12 -4.16 -15.45 -12.58
CA GLU A 12 -3.84 -14.40 -13.56
C GLU A 12 -5.01 -13.45 -13.83
N LYS A 13 -6.22 -14.00 -13.95
CA LYS A 13 -7.43 -13.18 -14.08
C LYS A 13 -7.69 -12.35 -12.82
N ALA A 14 -7.47 -12.93 -11.64
CA ALA A 14 -7.68 -12.24 -10.36
C ALA A 14 -6.71 -11.07 -10.19
N ALA A 15 -5.44 -11.25 -10.56
CA ALA A 15 -4.44 -10.19 -10.56
C ALA A 15 -4.89 -9.01 -11.43
N LYS A 16 -5.34 -9.26 -12.67
CA LYS A 16 -5.84 -8.20 -13.57
C LYS A 16 -7.04 -7.44 -12.99
N VAL A 17 -7.95 -8.14 -12.32
CA VAL A 17 -9.10 -7.50 -11.67
C VAL A 17 -8.65 -6.63 -10.49
N LEU A 18 -7.73 -7.12 -9.67
CA LEU A 18 -7.14 -6.35 -8.55
C LEU A 18 -6.34 -5.13 -9.03
N GLU A 19 -5.69 -5.20 -10.20
CA GLU A 19 -5.06 -4.04 -10.84
C GLU A 19 -6.09 -2.99 -11.27
N GLN A 20 -7.25 -3.43 -11.78
CA GLN A 20 -8.34 -2.55 -12.20
C GLN A 20 -9.12 -1.94 -11.02
N TYR A 21 -9.17 -2.64 -9.88
CA TYR A 21 -9.85 -2.20 -8.66
C TYR A 21 -8.86 -2.06 -7.50
N PRO A 22 -8.07 -0.96 -7.47
CA PRO A 22 -6.98 -0.80 -6.51
C PRO A 22 -7.43 -0.66 -5.05
N ASN A 23 -8.73 -0.44 -4.79
CA ASN A 23 -9.29 -0.35 -3.45
C ASN A 23 -9.67 -1.72 -2.85
N ASP A 24 -9.71 -2.79 -3.66
CA ASP A 24 -10.01 -4.12 -3.16
C ASP A 24 -8.73 -4.82 -2.70
N LYS A 25 -8.81 -5.44 -1.52
CA LYS A 25 -7.71 -6.24 -0.94
C LYS A 25 -7.70 -7.67 -1.47
N GLU A 26 -8.87 -8.18 -1.84
CA GLU A 26 -9.08 -9.56 -2.27
C GLU A 26 -10.20 -9.65 -3.29
N VAL A 27 -10.11 -10.65 -4.16
CA VAL A 27 -11.16 -11.04 -5.10
C VAL A 27 -11.39 -12.55 -5.03
N PHE A 28 -12.59 -12.96 -5.43
CA PHE A 28 -13.07 -14.32 -5.32
C PHE A 28 -13.35 -14.86 -6.71
N ALA A 29 -12.66 -15.92 -7.12
CA ALA A 29 -12.86 -16.55 -8.40
C ALA A 29 -13.62 -17.88 -8.26
N THR A 30 -14.48 -18.17 -9.22
CA THR A 30 -15.19 -19.45 -9.32
C THR A 30 -14.53 -20.34 -10.37
N VAL A 31 -14.72 -21.65 -10.27
CA VAL A 31 -14.18 -22.64 -11.21
C VAL A 31 -14.57 -22.38 -12.68
N ASP A 32 -15.69 -21.70 -12.90
CA ASP A 32 -16.19 -21.32 -14.24
C ASP A 32 -15.46 -20.10 -14.83
N GLY A 33 -14.49 -19.52 -14.12
CA GLY A 33 -13.67 -18.41 -14.62
C GLY A 33 -14.19 -17.01 -14.29
N ASN A 34 -15.29 -16.92 -13.54
CA ASN A 34 -15.87 -15.64 -13.11
C ASN A 34 -15.20 -15.15 -11.83
N ILE A 35 -14.91 -13.85 -11.79
CA ILE A 35 -14.26 -13.17 -10.66
C ILE A 35 -15.21 -12.16 -10.07
N PHE A 36 -15.28 -12.15 -8.74
CA PHE A 36 -16.19 -11.34 -7.95
C PHE A 36 -15.37 -10.58 -6.91
N ARG A 37 -15.77 -9.34 -6.65
CA ARG A 37 -15.20 -8.50 -5.58
C ARG A 37 -15.86 -8.77 -4.22
N ASN A 38 -16.86 -9.64 -4.18
CA ASN A 38 -17.64 -9.96 -2.99
C ASN A 38 -17.81 -11.48 -2.85
N LYS A 39 -17.37 -12.03 -1.72
CA LYS A 39 -17.40 -13.47 -1.40
C LYS A 39 -18.80 -14.05 -1.46
N ASN A 40 -19.79 -13.31 -0.96
CA ASN A 40 -21.17 -13.79 -0.89
C ASN A 40 -21.75 -13.94 -2.29
N HIS A 41 -21.42 -13.00 -3.20
CA HIS A 41 -21.84 -13.08 -4.59
C HIS A 41 -21.14 -14.24 -5.33
N ALA A 42 -19.85 -14.45 -5.07
CA ALA A 42 -19.12 -15.60 -5.61
C ALA A 42 -19.72 -16.94 -5.13
N GLY A 43 -20.07 -17.04 -3.85
CA GLY A 43 -20.71 -18.22 -3.27
C GLY A 43 -22.09 -18.51 -3.85
N LEU A 44 -22.91 -17.48 -4.04
CA LEU A 44 -24.22 -17.61 -4.71
C LEU A 44 -24.06 -18.08 -6.17
N HIS A 45 -23.04 -17.58 -6.88
CA HIS A 45 -22.77 -17.97 -8.26
C HIS A 45 -22.23 -19.42 -8.37
N ALA A 46 -21.32 -19.79 -7.47
CA ALA A 46 -20.76 -21.14 -7.41
C ALA A 46 -21.83 -22.18 -6.99
N GLY A 47 -22.80 -21.75 -6.18
CA GLY A 47 -23.84 -22.62 -5.61
C GLY A 47 -23.30 -23.54 -4.51
N ALA A 48 -24.18 -24.36 -3.94
CA ALA A 48 -23.88 -25.18 -2.75
C ALA A 48 -22.75 -26.21 -2.92
N LYS A 49 -22.36 -26.53 -4.16
CA LYS A 49 -21.27 -27.47 -4.47
C LYS A 49 -20.11 -26.84 -5.24
N GLY A 50 -20.15 -25.53 -5.49
CA GLY A 50 -19.13 -24.85 -6.28
C GLY A 50 -17.96 -24.39 -5.42
N THR A 51 -16.75 -24.51 -5.96
CA THR A 51 -15.53 -24.05 -5.31
C THR A 51 -15.29 -22.58 -5.64
N VAL A 52 -15.08 -21.79 -4.58
CA VAL A 52 -14.65 -20.40 -4.67
C VAL A 52 -13.20 -20.33 -4.19
N TYR A 53 -12.33 -19.75 -5.01
CA TYR A 53 -10.94 -19.47 -4.69
C TYR A 53 -10.79 -18.00 -4.33
N THR A 54 -10.24 -17.72 -3.16
CA THR A 54 -9.85 -16.35 -2.79
C THR A 54 -8.46 -16.07 -3.33
N PHE A 55 -8.30 -14.90 -3.94
CA PHE A 55 -7.04 -14.35 -4.40
C PHE A 55 -6.87 -12.97 -3.78
N GLU A 56 -5.90 -12.87 -2.88
CA GLU A 56 -5.52 -11.62 -2.25
C GLU A 56 -4.56 -10.88 -3.18
N ARG A 57 -4.61 -9.55 -3.11
CA ARG A 57 -3.57 -8.74 -3.72
C ARG A 57 -2.26 -9.13 -3.06
N GLU A 58 -1.23 -9.38 -3.87
CA GLU A 58 0.15 -9.38 -3.40
C GLU A 58 0.50 -7.93 -3.03
N THR A 59 -0.11 -7.42 -1.96
CA THR A 59 0.47 -6.31 -1.22
C THR A 59 1.75 -6.86 -0.60
N PRO A 60 2.88 -6.14 -0.69
CA PRO A 60 4.03 -6.48 0.13
C PRO A 60 3.54 -6.58 1.57
N THR A 61 3.76 -7.74 2.17
CA THR A 61 3.28 -8.14 3.48
C THR A 61 3.56 -7.02 4.49
N LYS A 62 2.52 -6.28 4.89
CA LYS A 62 2.51 -5.53 6.15
C LYS A 62 1.82 -6.39 7.20
N GLU A 63 2.37 -7.58 7.43
CA GLU A 63 2.11 -8.38 8.62
C GLU A 63 3.42 -9.03 9.05
N ASP A 64 4.34 -8.19 9.49
CA ASP A 64 5.06 -8.41 10.74
C ASP A 64 4.75 -7.20 11.62
N THR A 65 3.52 -7.15 12.15
CA THR A 65 3.17 -6.26 13.27
C THR A 65 3.23 -7.10 14.54
N ASN A 66 4.40 -7.65 14.80
CA ASN A 66 4.80 -8.07 16.13
C ASN A 66 6.06 -7.28 16.45
N ALA A 67 5.89 -6.25 17.27
CA ALA A 67 6.91 -5.54 18.02
C ALA A 67 8.34 -5.51 17.41
N ASP A 68 8.61 -4.55 16.54
CA ASP A 68 9.92 -3.89 16.54
C ASP A 68 9.78 -2.49 15.94
N GLU A 69 10.03 -1.48 16.77
CA GLU A 69 10.38 -0.15 16.31
C GLU A 69 11.61 -0.25 15.40
N THR A 70 11.49 -0.20 14.08
CA THR A 70 12.61 0.31 13.27
C THR A 70 12.15 0.79 11.89
N LYS A 71 11.93 2.10 11.81
CA LYS A 71 12.24 2.98 10.68
C LYS A 71 12.04 2.33 9.31
N THR A 72 10.87 2.55 8.71
CA THR A 72 10.73 2.62 7.25
C THR A 72 11.93 3.39 6.73
N LYS A 73 12.91 2.71 6.10
CA LYS A 73 14.06 3.37 5.47
C LYS A 73 13.54 4.07 4.22
N VAL A 74 12.81 5.16 4.41
CA VAL A 74 12.53 6.16 3.39
C VAL A 74 13.89 6.52 2.79
N SER A 75 14.09 6.44 1.48
CA SER A 75 15.39 6.73 0.89
C SER A 75 15.80 8.18 1.21
N ALA A 76 17.09 8.51 1.11
CA ALA A 76 17.50 9.89 1.38
C ALA A 76 16.80 10.90 0.45
N VAL A 77 16.50 10.48 -0.78
CA VAL A 77 15.80 11.28 -1.79
C VAL A 77 14.33 11.47 -1.39
N ASP A 78 13.66 10.39 -1.01
CA ASP A 78 12.26 10.46 -0.58
C ASP A 78 12.10 11.28 0.71
N ALA A 79 13.05 11.16 1.65
CA ALA A 79 13.05 11.91 2.90
C ALA A 79 13.21 13.43 2.64
N ILE A 80 14.13 13.80 1.76
CA ILE A 80 14.28 15.21 1.33
C ILE A 80 13.00 15.69 0.64
N GLY A 81 12.40 14.89 -0.24
CA GLY A 81 11.14 15.23 -0.89
C GLY A 81 10.01 15.47 0.11
N LEU A 82 9.88 14.65 1.14
CA LEU A 82 8.89 14.85 2.21
C LEU A 82 9.14 16.15 2.99
N ILE A 83 10.40 16.44 3.31
CA ILE A 83 10.81 17.69 3.96
C ILE A 83 10.44 18.90 3.09
N GLU A 84 10.75 18.86 1.80
CA GLU A 84 10.46 19.97 0.88
C GLU A 84 8.96 20.21 0.70
N ASN A 85 8.16 19.14 0.74
CA ASN A 85 6.69 19.18 0.63
C ASN A 85 5.98 19.52 1.95
N ALA A 86 6.67 19.51 3.09
CA ALA A 86 6.07 19.99 4.34
C ALA A 86 5.60 21.43 4.12
N ALA A 87 4.36 21.74 4.51
CA ALA A 87 3.77 23.06 4.37
C ALA A 87 3.84 23.88 5.67
N THR A 88 4.09 23.21 6.80
CA THR A 88 4.17 23.82 8.13
C THR A 88 5.30 23.21 8.98
N ILE A 89 5.70 23.91 10.05
CA ILE A 89 6.69 23.40 11.02
C ILE A 89 6.16 22.14 11.71
N GLU A 90 4.88 22.10 12.08
CA GLU A 90 4.27 20.94 12.75
C GLU A 90 4.31 19.70 11.87
N GLU A 91 4.05 19.83 10.56
CA GLU A 91 4.19 18.74 9.60
C GLU A 91 5.65 18.31 9.43
N LEU A 92 6.58 19.28 9.39
CA LEU A 92 8.00 18.99 9.31
C LEU A 92 8.47 18.20 10.53
N GLU A 93 8.12 18.63 11.75
CA GLU A 93 8.47 17.94 12.99
C GLU A 93 7.83 16.56 13.11
N ALA A 94 6.59 16.40 12.62
CA ALA A 94 5.91 15.11 12.55
C ALA A 94 6.62 14.09 11.63
N LEU A 95 7.44 14.53 10.67
CA LEU A 95 8.26 13.63 9.84
C LEU A 95 9.38 12.95 10.63
N GLY A 96 9.82 13.52 11.76
CA GLY A 96 10.80 12.89 12.65
C GLY A 96 12.21 12.71 12.07
N PHE A 97 12.59 13.50 11.05
CA PHE A 97 13.92 13.44 10.43
C PHE A 97 15.03 14.16 11.21
N GLU A 98 14.71 14.75 12.37
CA GLU A 98 15.68 15.45 13.22
C GLU A 98 16.79 14.54 13.74
N ALA A 99 16.46 13.27 14.04
CA ALA A 99 17.40 12.25 14.52
C ALA A 99 17.95 11.35 13.40
N ASP A 100 17.91 11.81 12.15
CA ASP A 100 18.40 11.03 11.02
C ASP A 100 19.93 11.14 10.86
N ASP A 101 20.63 10.01 10.87
CA ASP A 101 22.10 9.95 10.73
C ASP A 101 22.61 10.39 9.34
N ARG A 102 21.71 10.55 8.35
CA ARG A 102 22.07 10.95 6.99
C ARG A 102 22.23 12.46 6.92
N LYS A 103 23.48 12.91 6.80
CA LYS A 103 23.86 14.34 6.70
C LYS A 103 23.01 15.15 5.71
N THR A 104 22.62 14.57 4.58
CA THR A 104 21.83 15.26 3.55
C THR A 104 20.37 15.49 3.98
N VAL A 105 19.78 14.53 4.69
CA VAL A 105 18.41 14.62 5.21
C VAL A 105 18.36 15.59 6.39
N ALA A 106 19.32 15.50 7.31
CA ALA A 106 19.45 16.43 8.44
C ALA A 106 19.65 17.88 7.95
N ALA A 107 20.49 18.10 6.93
CA ALA A 107 20.69 19.42 6.34
C ALA A 107 19.43 19.97 5.66
N ALA A 108 18.68 19.14 4.93
CA ALA A 108 17.42 19.54 4.32
C ALA A 108 16.37 19.91 5.40
N TYR A 109 16.27 19.11 6.45
CA TYR A 109 15.36 19.32 7.57
C TYR A 109 15.65 20.64 8.29
N ALA A 110 16.92 20.88 8.65
CA ALA A 110 17.36 22.11 9.30
C ALA A 110 17.06 23.34 8.42
N LYS A 111 17.41 23.29 7.13
CA LYS A 111 17.16 24.37 6.19
C LYS A 111 15.66 24.69 6.08
N LYS A 112 14.82 23.68 5.94
CA LYS A 112 13.37 23.85 5.81
C LYS A 112 12.75 24.41 7.10
N LYS A 113 13.24 23.96 8.26
CA LYS A 113 12.83 24.49 9.56
C LYS A 113 13.20 25.97 9.69
N GLU A 114 14.41 26.35 9.29
CA GLU A 114 14.85 27.75 9.24
C GLU A 114 13.95 28.59 8.32
N GLU A 115 13.65 28.11 7.11
CA GLU A 115 12.75 28.80 6.15
C GLU A 115 11.37 29.11 6.75
N PHE A 116 10.81 28.19 7.53
CA PHE A 116 9.54 28.45 8.20
C PHE A 116 9.66 29.44 9.38
N THR A 117 10.75 29.37 10.14
CA THR A 117 10.97 30.32 11.24
C THR A 117 11.26 31.73 10.76
N THR A 118 11.92 31.91 9.62
CA THR A 118 12.20 33.23 9.04
C THR A 118 10.96 33.84 8.38
N ASN A 119 10.13 33.04 7.72
CA ASN A 119 8.87 33.51 7.12
C ASN A 119 7.77 33.89 8.13
N THR A 120 7.96 33.64 9.43
CA THR A 120 6.99 34.00 10.48
C THR A 120 7.28 35.40 11.07
N ASN A 121 8.35 36.09 10.63
CA ASN A 121 8.83 37.33 11.24
C ASN A 121 8.76 38.58 10.32
N GLU A 122 7.95 38.58 9.26
CA GLU A 122 7.70 39.77 8.43
C GLU A 122 6.25 40.27 8.50
#